data_AF-A0A2N6EKT4-F1
#
_entry.id   AF-A0A2N6EKT4-F1
#
_cell.length_a   1.000
_cell.length_b   1.000
_cell.length_c   1.000
_cell.angle_alpha   90.00
_cell.angle_beta   90.00
_cell.angle_gamma   90.00
#
_symmetry.space_group_name_H-M   'P 1'
#
loop_
_entity.id
_entity.type
_entity.pdbx_description
1 polymer ?
#
loop_
_entity_poly.entity_id
_entity_poly.type
_entity_poly.pdbx_seq_one_letter_code
_entity_poly.pdbx_strand_id
1 'polypeptide(L)'
;MIWRFFLLLCLLLPAVSVAVETPRGYYSQLEFLSQGQRLSFGPFVGYYFRPENGADLTRLTFRCYNERQFYTDQLPADELLFEGEALLSSLPQVRALPRSEARIEPVFFAAAPPQWLQVRPAPQEEFVHFHSAYDFSGPSYTGYWLRHQPVRSFIYNMGGRVGEESLLYHQAVLDEPQRFPHIIEFDAGPTGR
;
A
#
# COMPACT_ATOMS: atom_id res chain seq x y z
N MET A 1 -26.99 -1.64 -58.88
CA MET A 1 -25.71 -1.86 -58.19
C MET A 1 -25.83 -1.28 -56.79
N ILE A 2 -25.71 -2.14 -55.78
CA ILE A 2 -25.95 -1.88 -54.36
C ILE A 2 -24.61 -1.50 -53.73
N TRP A 3 -24.54 -0.38 -52.99
CA TRP A 3 -23.50 -0.23 -51.97
C TRP A 3 -24.10 0.41 -50.71
N ARG A 4 -24.30 -0.41 -49.68
CA ARG A 4 -24.66 0.02 -48.33
C ARG A 4 -23.36 0.32 -47.57
N PHE A 5 -23.18 1.58 -47.17
CA PHE A 5 -22.20 1.95 -46.14
C PHE A 5 -22.76 1.53 -44.78
N PHE A 6 -22.12 0.54 -44.14
CA PHE A 6 -22.36 0.22 -42.73
C PHE A 6 -21.46 1.15 -41.90
N LEU A 7 -22.05 2.16 -41.27
CA LEU A 7 -21.40 2.89 -40.17
C LEU A 7 -21.44 1.98 -38.94
N LEU A 8 -20.31 1.37 -38.59
CA LEU A 8 -20.13 0.73 -37.28
C LEU A 8 -19.77 1.84 -36.28
N LEU A 9 -20.78 2.43 -35.64
CA LEU A 9 -20.58 3.33 -34.51
C LEU A 9 -20.27 2.45 -33.28
N CYS A 10 -19.00 2.10 -33.09
CA CYS A 10 -18.53 1.50 -31.85
C CYS A 10 -18.65 2.53 -30.73
N LEU A 11 -19.78 2.50 -30.01
CA LEU A 11 -19.95 3.19 -28.74
C LEU A 11 -18.95 2.57 -27.75
N LEU A 12 -17.80 3.22 -27.58
CA LEU A 12 -16.90 3.02 -26.46
C LEU A 12 -17.64 3.50 -25.20
N LEU A 13 -18.40 2.60 -24.59
CA LEU A 13 -18.88 2.81 -23.23
C LEU A 13 -17.65 2.86 -22.33
N PRO A 14 -17.47 3.91 -21.51
CA PRO A 14 -16.42 3.90 -20.50
C PRO A 14 -16.70 2.69 -19.59
N ALA A 15 -15.71 1.82 -19.46
CA ALA A 15 -15.76 0.76 -18.47
C ALA A 15 -15.86 1.44 -17.10
N VAL A 16 -17.06 1.46 -16.53
CA VAL A 16 -17.25 1.83 -15.13
C VAL A 16 -16.62 0.70 -14.33
N SER A 17 -15.35 0.87 -13.98
CA SER A 17 -14.65 -0.03 -13.05
C SER A 17 -15.34 0.11 -11.70
N VAL A 18 -16.09 -0.93 -11.33
CA VAL A 18 -16.70 -1.06 -10.01
C VAL A 18 -15.56 -1.35 -9.05
N ALA A 19 -15.42 -0.55 -7.99
CA ALA A 19 -14.39 -0.77 -6.97
C ALA A 19 -14.48 -2.21 -6.42
N VAL A 20 -13.34 -2.85 -6.19
CA VAL A 20 -13.28 -4.20 -5.62
C VAL A 20 -14.09 -4.25 -4.33
N GLU A 21 -15.06 -5.16 -4.30
CA GLU A 21 -15.80 -5.45 -3.06
C GLU A 21 -14.79 -5.98 -2.03
N THR A 22 -14.80 -5.38 -0.83
CA THR A 22 -13.84 -5.74 0.22
C THR A 22 -13.90 -7.24 0.49
N PRO A 23 -12.78 -7.99 0.36
CA PRO A 23 -12.78 -9.43 0.57
C PRO A 23 -13.32 -9.78 1.95
N ARG A 24 -14.14 -10.84 2.04
CA ARG A 24 -14.78 -11.22 3.30
C ARG A 24 -13.75 -11.40 4.43
N GLY A 25 -13.98 -10.70 5.54
CA GLY A 25 -13.11 -10.74 6.72
C GLY A 25 -11.88 -9.83 6.63
N TYR A 26 -11.71 -9.12 5.52
CA TYR A 26 -10.73 -8.05 5.40
C TYR A 26 -11.38 -6.68 5.61
N TYR A 27 -10.56 -5.70 5.96
CA TYR A 27 -10.93 -4.32 6.24
C TYR A 27 -10.02 -3.41 5.41
N SER A 28 -10.61 -2.41 4.75
CA SER A 28 -9.85 -1.37 4.05
C SER A 28 -9.23 -0.36 5.01
N GLN A 29 -9.79 -0.20 6.22
CA GLN A 29 -9.28 0.65 7.28
C GLN A 29 -9.40 -0.06 8.63
N LEU A 30 -8.40 0.11 9.47
CA LEU A 30 -8.38 -0.36 10.85
C LEU A 30 -8.39 0.81 11.82
N GLU A 31 -9.02 0.61 12.98
CA GLU A 31 -8.97 1.54 14.10
C GLU A 31 -8.60 0.78 15.37
N PHE A 32 -7.65 1.30 16.14
CA PHE A 32 -7.14 0.62 17.32
C PHE A 32 -6.58 1.58 18.36
N LEU A 33 -6.42 1.08 19.60
CA LEU A 33 -5.73 1.80 20.67
C LEU A 33 -4.29 1.31 20.75
N SER A 34 -3.33 2.24 20.73
CA SER A 34 -1.92 1.98 21.00
C SER A 34 -1.41 3.02 21.98
N GLN A 35 -0.82 2.58 23.10
CA GLN A 35 -0.25 3.47 24.12
C GLN A 35 -1.23 4.57 24.60
N GLY A 36 -2.53 4.27 24.66
CA GLY A 36 -3.59 5.21 25.05
C GLY A 36 -4.06 6.15 23.94
N GLN A 37 -3.47 6.11 22.75
CA GLN A 37 -3.87 6.89 21.58
C GLN A 37 -4.76 6.05 20.65
N ARG A 38 -5.86 6.65 20.15
CA ARG A 38 -6.68 6.04 19.09
C ARG A 38 -6.03 6.34 17.75
N LEU A 39 -5.63 5.29 17.05
CA LEU A 39 -4.98 5.35 15.75
C LEU A 39 -5.87 4.75 14.67
N SER A 40 -5.67 5.21 13.45
CA SER A 40 -6.26 4.69 12.22
C SER A 40 -5.14 4.21 11.29
N PHE A 41 -5.39 3.16 10.52
CA PHE A 41 -4.47 2.65 9.51
C PHE A 41 -5.25 2.36 8.24
N GLY A 42 -4.82 2.96 7.12
CA GLY A 42 -5.61 3.02 5.90
C GLY A 42 -6.73 4.07 5.91
N PRO A 43 -7.54 4.17 4.86
CA PRO A 43 -7.54 3.27 3.71
C PRO A 43 -6.41 3.56 2.71
N PHE A 44 -5.86 2.51 2.12
CA PHE A 44 -4.95 2.59 0.98
C PHE A 44 -5.60 1.93 -0.23
N VAL A 45 -5.35 2.49 -1.42
CA VAL A 45 -5.97 2.03 -2.67
C VAL A 45 -5.67 0.54 -2.87
N GLY A 46 -6.67 -0.31 -3.01
CA GLY A 46 -6.49 -1.76 -3.22
C GLY A 46 -5.91 -2.57 -2.06
N TYR A 47 -5.55 -1.98 -0.91
CA TYR A 47 -5.08 -2.75 0.26
C TYR A 47 -6.23 -3.08 1.20
N TYR A 48 -6.26 -4.34 1.61
CA TYR A 48 -7.20 -4.84 2.60
C TYR A 48 -6.47 -5.71 3.61
N PHE A 49 -6.81 -5.56 4.89
CA PHE A 49 -6.12 -6.18 6.02
C PHE A 49 -7.05 -7.08 6.81
N ARG A 50 -6.54 -8.21 7.31
CA ARG A 50 -7.29 -9.14 8.14
C ARG A 50 -6.44 -9.58 9.34
N PRO A 51 -6.98 -9.52 10.58
CA PRO A 51 -6.33 -10.07 11.75
C PRO A 51 -6.10 -11.57 11.60
N GLU A 52 -4.93 -12.08 11.97
CA GLU A 52 -4.70 -13.53 11.96
C GLU A 52 -5.49 -14.24 13.05
N ASN A 53 -5.60 -13.61 14.23
CA ASN A 53 -6.18 -14.21 15.43
C ASN A 53 -7.32 -13.36 15.99
N GLY A 54 -8.54 -13.64 15.58
CA GLY A 54 -9.75 -12.99 16.11
C GLY A 54 -9.74 -11.47 15.91
N ALA A 55 -9.69 -10.72 17.01
CA ALA A 55 -9.63 -9.25 17.00
C ALA A 55 -8.23 -8.69 17.33
N ASP A 56 -7.21 -9.55 17.43
CA ASP A 56 -5.83 -9.14 17.71
C ASP A 56 -5.21 -8.48 16.46
N LEU A 57 -4.98 -7.17 16.55
CA LEU A 57 -4.43 -6.37 15.46
C LEU A 57 -2.89 -6.29 15.48
N THR A 58 -2.21 -7.02 16.36
CA THR A 58 -0.73 -7.03 16.41
C THR A 58 -0.12 -7.70 15.18
N ARG A 59 -0.83 -8.65 14.57
CA ARG A 59 -0.43 -9.35 13.35
C ARG A 59 -1.60 -9.47 12.39
N LEU A 60 -1.35 -9.06 11.16
CA LEU A 60 -2.33 -9.04 10.09
C LEU A 60 -1.78 -9.78 8.87
N THR A 61 -2.69 -10.35 8.10
CA THR A 61 -2.46 -10.67 6.68
C THR A 61 -3.08 -9.57 5.83
N PHE A 62 -2.49 -9.29 4.66
CA PHE A 62 -3.06 -8.33 3.74
C PHE A 62 -3.12 -8.85 2.31
N ARG A 63 -3.98 -8.21 1.51
CA ARG A 63 -4.07 -8.37 0.06
C ARG A 63 -4.03 -7.01 -0.59
N CYS A 64 -3.27 -6.89 -1.66
CA CYS A 64 -3.18 -5.69 -2.49
C CYS A 64 -3.65 -6.01 -3.91
N TYR A 65 -4.73 -5.38 -4.33
CA TYR A 65 -5.29 -5.47 -5.66
C TYR A 65 -4.89 -4.24 -6.49
N ASN A 66 -4.80 -4.41 -7.82
CA ASN A 66 -4.55 -3.33 -8.76
C ASN A 66 -5.78 -2.44 -8.98
N GLU A 67 -6.36 -1.94 -7.89
CA GLU A 67 -7.63 -1.21 -7.90
C GLU A 67 -7.55 -0.05 -8.89
N ARG A 68 -8.42 -0.07 -9.91
CA ARG A 68 -8.43 0.94 -11.01
C ARG A 68 -7.06 1.16 -11.66
N GLN A 69 -6.24 0.11 -11.73
CA GLN A 69 -4.87 0.15 -12.24
C GLN A 69 -3.96 1.15 -11.52
N PHE A 70 -4.17 1.32 -10.21
CA PHE A 70 -3.40 2.29 -9.44
C PHE A 70 -1.91 1.96 -9.38
N TYR A 71 -1.52 0.69 -9.33
CA TYR A 71 -0.12 0.29 -9.10
C TYR A 71 0.63 -0.03 -10.39
N THR A 72 -0.06 -0.59 -11.38
CA THR A 72 0.53 -0.95 -12.67
C THR A 72 -0.49 -0.83 -13.79
N ASP A 73 -0.03 -0.35 -14.94
CA ASP A 73 -0.79 -0.33 -16.20
C ASP A 73 -0.59 -1.62 -17.03
N GLN A 74 0.32 -2.51 -16.62
CA GLN A 74 0.63 -3.75 -17.32
C GLN A 74 -0.40 -4.86 -17.09
N LEU A 75 -1.14 -4.76 -15.98
CA LEU A 75 -2.12 -5.75 -15.56
C LEU A 75 -3.53 -5.14 -15.54
N PRO A 76 -4.57 -5.97 -15.67
CA PRO A 76 -5.96 -5.52 -15.54
C PRO A 76 -6.19 -4.80 -14.20
N ALA A 77 -7.23 -3.97 -14.18
CA ALA A 77 -7.77 -3.47 -12.92
C ALA A 77 -8.16 -4.66 -12.03
N ASP A 78 -8.01 -4.47 -10.72
CA ASP A 78 -8.51 -5.39 -9.68
C ASP A 78 -7.80 -6.75 -9.66
N GLU A 79 -6.71 -6.90 -10.41
CA GLU A 79 -5.84 -8.08 -10.34
C GLU A 79 -5.13 -8.12 -8.98
N LEU A 80 -5.06 -9.29 -8.34
CA LEU A 80 -4.27 -9.46 -7.10
C LEU A 80 -2.78 -9.33 -7.41
N LEU A 81 -2.11 -8.36 -6.78
CA LEU A 81 -0.70 -8.04 -6.99
C LEU A 81 0.19 -8.59 -5.88
N PHE A 82 -0.23 -8.40 -4.64
CA PHE A 82 0.51 -8.87 -3.46
C PHE A 82 -0.43 -9.54 -2.46
N GLU A 83 0.10 -10.56 -1.80
CA GLU A 83 -0.33 -10.95 -0.47
C GLU A 83 0.79 -10.60 0.51
N GLY A 84 0.54 -10.63 1.81
CA GLY A 84 1.61 -10.34 2.76
C GLY A 84 1.22 -10.34 4.22
N GLU A 85 2.20 -10.04 5.04
CA GLU A 85 2.10 -9.92 6.50
C GLU A 85 2.32 -8.48 6.92
N ALA A 86 1.58 -8.02 7.93
CA ALA A 86 1.78 -6.73 8.56
C ALA A 86 1.87 -6.89 10.09
N LEU A 87 2.99 -6.47 10.67
CA LEU A 87 3.30 -6.62 12.10
C LEU A 87 3.35 -5.26 12.76
N LEU A 88 2.51 -5.06 13.78
CA LEU A 88 2.40 -3.82 14.52
C LEU A 88 3.71 -3.52 15.26
N SER A 89 4.24 -2.32 15.10
CA SER A 89 5.47 -1.87 15.76
C SER A 89 5.43 -0.37 16.01
N SER A 90 6.39 0.12 16.78
CA SER A 90 6.61 1.56 16.99
C SER A 90 8.06 1.92 16.74
N LEU A 91 8.25 2.92 15.89
CA LEU A 91 9.58 3.47 15.62
C LEU A 91 10.08 4.30 16.82
N PRO A 92 11.37 4.19 17.19
CA PRO A 92 11.96 5.06 18.20
C PRO A 92 11.84 6.55 17.83
N GLN A 93 11.50 7.42 18.78
CA GLN A 93 11.35 8.87 18.56
C GLN A 93 12.72 9.60 18.56
N VAL A 94 13.58 9.25 17.60
CA VAL A 94 14.95 9.79 17.48
C VAL A 94 15.05 11.03 16.58
N ARG A 95 13.98 11.33 15.84
CA ARG A 95 13.84 12.51 14.97
C ARG A 95 12.36 12.80 14.80
N ALA A 96 11.99 14.09 14.68
CA ALA A 96 10.64 14.49 14.31
C ALA A 96 10.18 13.83 12.99
N LEU A 97 8.88 13.52 12.93
CA LEU A 97 8.24 13.03 11.72
C LEU A 97 8.27 14.11 10.63
N PRO A 98 8.43 13.71 9.35
CA PRO A 98 8.44 14.66 8.26
C PRO A 98 7.08 15.36 8.16
N ARG A 99 7.10 16.63 7.74
CA ARG A 99 5.90 17.41 7.45
C ARG A 99 5.78 17.53 5.94
N SER A 100 4.62 17.19 5.40
CA SER A 100 4.33 17.25 3.98
C SER A 100 2.92 17.78 3.75
N GLU A 101 2.71 18.41 2.61
CA GLU A 101 1.37 18.72 2.11
C GLU A 101 0.72 17.49 1.45
N ALA A 102 1.53 16.49 1.09
CA ALA A 102 1.03 15.21 0.63
C ALA A 102 0.45 14.40 1.80
N ARG A 103 -0.54 13.56 1.49
CA ARG A 103 -1.12 12.64 2.49
C ARG A 103 -0.07 11.68 3.05
N ILE A 104 0.73 11.07 2.18
CA ILE A 104 1.74 10.07 2.55
C ILE A 104 3.11 10.64 2.19
N GLU A 105 4.01 10.69 3.16
CA GLU A 105 5.38 11.16 2.98
C GLU A 105 6.38 10.00 3.14
N PRO A 106 7.10 9.61 2.07
CA PRO A 106 8.06 8.52 2.12
C PRO A 106 9.45 8.96 2.63
N VAL A 107 10.07 8.10 3.44
CA VAL A 107 11.49 8.15 3.81
C VAL A 107 12.13 6.82 3.42
N PHE A 108 12.99 6.85 2.40
CA PHE A 108 13.75 5.67 1.99
C PHE A 108 14.80 5.29 3.02
N PHE A 109 15.13 3.99 3.12
CA PHE A 109 16.06 3.47 4.14
C PHE A 109 17.41 4.21 4.16
N ALA A 110 17.92 4.62 3.01
CA ALA A 110 19.17 5.38 2.91
C ALA A 110 19.15 6.73 3.66
N ALA A 111 17.96 7.31 3.88
CA ALA A 111 17.74 8.55 4.61
C ALA A 111 17.08 8.34 5.99
N ALA A 112 16.78 7.08 6.35
CA ALA A 112 16.15 6.74 7.61
C ALA A 112 17.18 6.70 8.76
N PRO A 113 16.83 7.16 9.97
CA PRO A 113 17.61 6.89 11.17
C PRO A 113 17.85 5.38 11.34
N PRO A 114 19.10 4.93 11.58
CA PRO A 114 19.40 3.50 11.75
C PRO A 114 18.56 2.81 12.84
N GLN A 115 18.17 3.56 13.88
CA GLN A 115 17.33 3.08 14.98
C GLN A 115 15.93 2.65 14.51
N TRP A 116 15.39 3.28 13.45
CA TRP A 116 14.13 2.83 12.85
C TRP A 116 14.29 1.49 12.14
N LEU A 117 15.43 1.25 11.48
CA LEU A 117 15.69 0.00 10.75
C LEU A 117 15.98 -1.19 11.68
N GLN A 118 16.45 -0.92 12.91
CA GLN A 118 16.75 -1.94 13.91
C GLN A 118 15.51 -2.60 14.53
N VAL A 119 14.35 -1.94 14.49
CA VAL A 119 13.09 -2.47 15.05
C VAL A 119 12.26 -3.27 14.04
N ARG A 120 12.84 -3.58 12.87
CA ARG A 120 12.20 -4.44 11.87
C ARG A 120 12.03 -5.87 12.42
N PRO A 121 10.86 -6.49 12.21
CA PRO A 121 10.65 -7.90 12.54
C PRO A 121 11.60 -8.83 11.77
N ALA A 122 11.82 -10.03 12.29
CA ALA A 122 12.53 -11.07 11.56
C ALA A 122 11.59 -11.81 10.59
N PRO A 123 12.08 -12.25 9.41
CA PRO A 123 13.39 -11.93 8.82
C PRO A 123 13.43 -10.48 8.31
N GLN A 124 14.45 -9.73 8.72
CA GLN A 124 14.47 -8.27 8.48
C GLN A 124 14.53 -7.91 7.00
N GLU A 125 15.22 -8.72 6.21
CA GLU A 125 15.36 -8.58 4.76
C GLU A 125 14.04 -8.67 3.99
N GLU A 126 12.97 -9.17 4.60
CA GLU A 126 11.63 -9.27 3.98
C GLU A 126 10.67 -8.16 4.47
N PHE A 127 10.90 -7.63 5.67
CA PHE A 127 10.14 -6.51 6.23
C PHE A 127 10.76 -5.17 5.83
N VAL A 128 10.64 -4.82 4.54
CA VAL A 128 11.32 -3.66 3.94
C VAL A 128 10.43 -2.42 3.80
N HIS A 129 9.14 -2.53 4.14
CA HIS A 129 8.19 -1.43 4.10
C HIS A 129 7.61 -1.18 5.49
N PHE A 130 7.74 0.03 6.04
CA PHE A 130 6.94 0.47 7.18
C PHE A 130 5.89 1.46 6.70
N HIS A 131 4.68 1.33 7.21
CA HIS A 131 3.63 2.32 6.98
C HIS A 131 3.04 2.76 8.31
N SER A 132 3.08 4.06 8.59
CA SER A 132 2.58 4.58 9.85
C SER A 132 1.07 4.51 9.94
N ALA A 133 0.56 4.30 11.15
CA ALA A 133 -0.78 4.71 11.48
C ALA A 133 -0.84 6.24 11.65
N TYR A 134 -2.03 6.77 11.84
CA TYR A 134 -2.28 8.19 12.00
C TYR A 134 -3.40 8.47 12.99
N ASP A 135 -3.49 9.71 13.47
CA ASP A 135 -4.63 10.22 14.20
C ASP A 135 -5.07 11.59 13.63
N PHE A 136 -5.87 12.34 14.39
CA PHE A 136 -6.33 13.67 13.97
C PHE A 136 -5.21 14.72 13.85
N SER A 137 -4.03 14.46 14.43
CA SER A 137 -2.86 15.33 14.37
C SER A 137 -1.90 14.96 13.23
N GLY A 138 -2.15 13.85 12.54
CA GLY A 138 -1.34 13.36 11.41
C GLY A 138 -0.61 12.05 11.74
N PRO A 139 0.58 11.82 11.17
CA PRO A 139 1.28 10.54 11.27
C PRO A 139 1.73 10.23 12.70
N SER A 140 1.76 8.93 13.02
CA SER A 140 2.28 8.39 14.27
C SER A 140 3.62 7.68 14.07
N TYR A 141 4.38 7.48 15.15
CA TYR A 141 5.53 6.55 15.12
C TYR A 141 5.08 5.08 15.19
N THR A 142 3.82 4.82 15.56
CA THR A 142 3.23 3.48 15.55
C THR A 142 2.66 3.19 14.16
N GLY A 143 2.84 1.97 13.68
CA GLY A 143 2.37 1.51 12.39
C GLY A 143 2.72 0.05 12.17
N TYR A 144 2.71 -0.39 10.92
CA TYR A 144 3.01 -1.77 10.57
C TYR A 144 4.29 -1.85 9.75
N TRP A 145 5.13 -2.83 10.07
CA TRP A 145 6.10 -3.36 9.13
C TRP A 145 5.41 -4.38 8.23
N LEU A 146 5.52 -4.18 6.93
CA LEU A 146 4.91 -5.00 5.90
C LEU A 146 5.96 -5.84 5.20
N ARG A 147 5.64 -7.11 5.01
CA ARG A 147 6.29 -8.04 4.09
C ARG A 147 5.37 -8.22 2.90
N HIS A 148 5.78 -7.73 1.74
CA HIS A 148 5.05 -7.87 0.48
C HIS A 148 5.50 -9.11 -0.25
N GLN A 149 4.59 -10.06 -0.46
CA GLN A 149 4.80 -11.23 -1.30
C GLN A 149 4.12 -10.98 -2.66
N PRO A 150 4.89 -10.66 -3.73
CA PRO A 150 4.31 -10.57 -5.06
C PRO A 150 3.73 -11.92 -5.44
N VAL A 151 2.48 -11.94 -5.90
CA VAL A 151 1.85 -13.16 -6.43
C VAL A 151 2.07 -13.33 -7.94
N ARG A 152 2.78 -12.38 -8.55
CA ARG A 152 3.16 -12.34 -9.96
C ARG A 152 4.22 -11.27 -10.19
N SER A 153 4.88 -11.34 -11.35
CA SER A 153 5.82 -10.31 -11.78
C SER A 153 5.13 -9.20 -12.56
N PHE A 154 5.44 -7.94 -12.24
CA PHE A 154 4.94 -6.75 -12.95
C PHE A 154 5.82 -5.54 -12.62
N ILE A 155 5.72 -4.49 -13.44
CA ILE A 155 6.34 -3.20 -13.14
C ILE A 155 5.37 -2.38 -12.30
N TYR A 156 5.80 -2.01 -11.11
CA TYR A 156 5.15 -1.00 -10.29
C TYR A 156 5.55 0.37 -10.83
N ASN A 157 4.66 1.01 -11.58
CA ASN A 157 4.86 2.33 -12.18
C ASN A 157 3.73 3.30 -11.81
N MET A 158 3.02 3.01 -10.73
CA MET A 158 1.87 3.77 -10.27
C MET A 158 0.86 3.99 -11.40
N GLY A 159 0.53 2.95 -12.18
CA GLY A 159 -0.39 3.06 -13.32
C GLY A 159 0.12 4.02 -14.40
N GLY A 160 1.42 3.96 -14.71
CA GLY A 160 2.09 4.81 -15.69
C GLY A 160 2.39 6.24 -15.23
N ARG A 161 2.15 6.59 -13.95
CA ARG A 161 2.37 7.95 -13.41
C ARG A 161 3.82 8.23 -13.03
N VAL A 162 4.65 7.20 -12.88
CA VAL A 162 6.08 7.36 -12.57
C VAL A 162 6.94 6.54 -13.52
N GLY A 163 8.12 7.06 -13.89
CA GLY A 163 9.11 6.37 -14.71
C GLY A 163 10.30 5.86 -13.90
N GLU A 164 11.30 5.31 -14.60
CA GLU A 164 12.52 4.69 -14.04
C GLU A 164 13.34 5.63 -13.13
N GLU A 165 13.17 6.94 -13.27
CA GLU A 165 13.79 7.95 -12.42
C GLU A 165 13.18 8.01 -11.01
N SER A 166 11.99 7.46 -10.80
CA SER A 166 11.31 7.45 -9.52
C SER A 166 11.80 6.30 -8.64
N LEU A 167 12.08 6.59 -7.37
CA LEU A 167 12.40 5.56 -6.37
C LEU A 167 11.22 4.61 -6.08
N LEU A 168 10.00 4.96 -6.50
CA LEU A 168 8.84 4.08 -6.44
C LEU A 168 8.74 3.15 -7.64
N TYR A 169 9.40 3.47 -8.75
CA TYR A 169 9.40 2.61 -9.93
C TYR A 169 10.27 1.38 -9.67
N HIS A 170 9.68 0.20 -9.75
CA HIS A 170 10.43 -1.06 -9.55
C HIS A 170 9.74 -2.24 -10.22
N GLN A 171 10.53 -3.27 -10.50
CA GLN A 171 10.02 -4.57 -10.91
C GLN A 171 9.66 -5.38 -9.65
N ALA A 172 8.38 -5.67 -9.46
CA ALA A 172 7.94 -6.74 -8.58
C ALA A 172 8.25 -8.08 -9.29
N VAL A 173 8.92 -8.99 -8.58
CA VAL A 173 9.27 -10.31 -9.08
C VAL A 173 8.63 -11.34 -8.19
N LEU A 174 7.93 -12.31 -8.80
CA LEU A 174 7.32 -13.44 -8.12
C LEU A 174 8.32 -14.07 -7.14
N ASP A 175 7.87 -14.34 -5.91
CA ASP A 175 8.67 -14.99 -4.87
C ASP A 175 9.94 -14.23 -4.39
N GLU A 176 10.08 -12.95 -4.72
CA GLU A 176 11.19 -12.08 -4.28
C GLU A 176 10.70 -10.87 -3.44
N PRO A 177 10.15 -11.09 -2.22
CA PRO A 177 9.59 -10.02 -1.38
C PRO A 177 10.58 -8.90 -1.04
N GLN A 178 11.87 -9.23 -0.91
CA GLN A 178 12.97 -8.32 -0.60
C GLN A 178 13.22 -7.25 -1.69
N ARG A 179 12.59 -7.38 -2.87
CA ARG A 179 12.71 -6.40 -3.96
C ARG A 179 11.72 -5.26 -3.89
N PHE A 180 10.78 -5.31 -2.94
CA PHE A 180 9.95 -4.16 -2.66
C PHE A 180 10.82 -2.96 -2.24
N PRO A 181 10.45 -1.71 -2.58
CA PRO A 181 11.18 -0.54 -2.15
C PRO A 181 11.38 -0.49 -0.64
N HIS A 182 12.62 -0.20 -0.24
CA HIS A 182 13.00 -0.10 1.16
C HIS A 182 12.60 1.27 1.71
N ILE A 183 11.40 1.35 2.28
CA ILE A 183 10.68 2.61 2.49
C ILE A 183 9.94 2.64 3.82
N ILE A 184 9.88 3.82 4.43
CA ILE A 184 9.12 4.13 5.63
C ILE A 184 8.16 5.26 5.25
N GLU A 185 6.87 4.99 5.25
CA GLU A 185 5.84 5.92 4.84
C GLU A 185 5.09 6.48 6.05
N PHE A 186 4.96 7.80 6.10
CA PHE A 186 4.21 8.51 7.14
C PHE A 186 2.89 9.03 6.57
N ASP A 187 1.77 8.41 6.95
CA ASP A 187 0.41 8.78 6.54
C ASP A 187 -0.16 9.86 7.47
N ALA A 188 -0.60 10.98 6.93
CA ALA A 188 -1.33 12.01 7.66
C ALA A 188 -2.84 11.71 7.75
N GLY A 189 -3.30 10.65 7.10
CA GLY A 189 -4.70 10.27 6.98
C GLY A 189 -5.43 10.97 5.83
N PRO A 190 -6.62 10.50 5.43
CA PRO A 190 -7.41 11.13 4.39
C PRO A 190 -7.83 12.55 4.78
N THR A 191 -7.76 13.47 3.83
CA THR A 191 -8.23 14.85 4.01
C THR A 191 -9.76 14.89 4.05
N GLY A 192 -10.34 15.55 5.06
CA GLY A 192 -11.79 15.85 5.13
C GLY A 192 -12.62 15.03 6.13
N ARG A 193 -12.16 14.86 7.38
CA ARG A 193 -13.05 14.46 8.48
C ARG A 193 -13.93 15.62 8.96
#